data_AF-A0A813JRQ8-F1
#
_entry.id   AF-A0A813JRQ8-F1
#
_cell.length_a   1.000
_cell.length_b   1.000
_cell.length_c   1.000
_cell.angle_alpha   90.00
_cell.angle_beta   90.00
_cell.angle_gamma   90.00
#
_symmetry.space_group_name_H-M   'P 1'
#
loop_
_entity.id
_entity.type
_entity.pdbx_description
1 polymer ?
#
loop_
_entity_poly.entity_id
_entity_poly.type
_entity_poly.pdbx_seq_one_letter_code
_entity_poly.pdbx_strand_id
1 'polypeptide(L)'
;MAAMNLNKKSINDIDVKGKRVLMRVDFNVPLDKAGNITNNQRIVGAFPTIKLALAKGAKSVVLMSHMGRPDGKPNKKDSLAPVGTRLQELLGKPVTFLNDCVGDYVEAACADPAAGSVILLENLRFHLEEEGKGVDHVEGCPFKKCGEGCKPTTASDADTEKFRASLSKLGDVYVNDAFGTAHRGHSSMVGVDLEEKVAGLLIEKELSAFSQILSAPVRPLVAIVGGAKISDKIKLINNIIDKADGIIICGGMAYTFLKVCFGMEIGKSLFDAKGAELVQGILDKAKAKGCEVTFPTDWLCGKEFKNDQETKIFTQEEGGIPEGWDGLDCGPKSA
;
A
#
# COMPACT_ATOMS: atom_id res chain seq x y z
N MET A 1 28.86 4.12 12.68
CA MET A 1 27.45 3.69 12.56
C MET A 1 27.16 3.47 11.08
N ALA A 2 26.61 2.32 10.69
CA ALA A 2 26.16 2.13 9.32
C ALA A 2 25.12 3.22 9.00
N ALA A 3 25.33 3.96 7.91
CA ALA A 3 24.40 4.99 7.48
C ALA A 3 23.02 4.35 7.24
N MET A 4 22.00 4.79 7.97
CA MET A 4 20.62 4.41 7.68
C MET A 4 20.25 4.93 6.29
N ASN A 5 20.04 4.03 5.32
CA ASN A 5 19.83 4.37 3.91
C ASN A 5 18.49 5.06 3.63
N LEU A 6 17.64 5.24 4.64
CA LEU A 6 16.35 5.92 4.55
C LEU A 6 16.26 7.14 5.48
N ASN A 7 17.36 7.86 5.69
CA ASN A 7 17.37 9.14 6.41
C ASN A 7 16.54 10.18 5.65
N LYS A 8 15.31 10.39 6.11
CA LYS A 8 14.39 11.44 5.64
C LYS A 8 13.94 12.23 6.86
N LYS A 9 13.84 13.56 6.71
CA LYS A 9 13.26 14.41 7.74
C LYS A 9 11.82 13.98 8.00
N SER A 10 11.44 14.00 9.27
CA SER A 10 10.10 13.79 9.79
C SER A 10 9.47 15.13 10.18
N ILE A 11 8.15 15.16 10.33
CA ILE A 11 7.43 16.25 11.01
C ILE A 11 7.99 16.51 12.43
N ASN A 12 8.65 15.53 13.06
CA ASN A 12 9.33 15.71 14.34
C ASN A 12 10.49 16.72 14.24
N ASP A 13 11.17 16.78 13.09
CA ASP A 13 12.43 17.52 12.89
C ASP A 13 12.24 18.98 12.50
N ILE A 14 11.00 19.43 12.33
CA ILE A 14 10.68 20.78 11.85
C ILE A 14 9.77 21.54 12.80
N ASP A 15 9.87 22.87 12.74
CA ASP A 15 8.92 23.79 13.36
C ASP A 15 7.79 24.14 12.38
N VAL A 16 6.56 23.93 12.84
CA VAL A 16 5.31 24.20 12.12
C VAL A 16 4.47 25.28 12.79
N LYS A 17 4.96 25.91 13.86
CA LYS A 17 4.21 26.95 14.58
C LYS A 17 3.81 28.09 13.64
N GLY A 18 2.52 28.39 13.58
CA GLY A 18 1.94 29.42 12.72
C GLY A 18 1.92 29.07 11.22
N LYS A 19 2.43 27.90 10.82
CA LYS A 19 2.46 27.45 9.42
C LYS A 19 1.22 26.67 9.03
N ARG A 20 0.88 26.70 7.75
CA ARG A 20 -0.15 25.87 7.11
C ARG A 20 0.49 24.55 6.67
N VAL A 21 0.04 23.44 7.23
CA VAL A 21 0.59 22.11 6.91
C VAL A 21 -0.27 21.47 5.83
N LEU A 22 0.27 21.32 4.62
CA LEU A 22 -0.36 20.52 3.57
C LEU A 22 0.06 19.06 3.76
N MET A 23 -0.90 18.19 4.03
CA MET A 23 -0.65 16.82 4.42
C MET A 23 -1.32 15.83 3.46
N ARG A 24 -0.52 14.96 2.83
CA ARG A 24 -1.06 13.82 2.08
C ARG A 24 -1.37 12.68 3.04
N VAL A 25 -2.60 12.18 2.98
CA VAL A 25 -3.07 11.05 3.79
C VAL A 25 -3.65 9.95 2.92
N ASP A 26 -3.66 8.72 3.43
CA ASP A 26 -4.33 7.60 2.80
C ASP A 26 -5.72 7.40 3.43
N PHE A 27 -6.75 7.99 2.84
CA PHE A 27 -8.15 7.84 3.24
C PHE A 27 -8.96 6.98 2.26
N ASN A 28 -8.29 6.09 1.53
CA ASN A 28 -8.97 5.15 0.65
C ASN A 28 -9.61 4.01 1.47
N VAL A 29 -10.78 4.30 2.06
CA VAL A 29 -11.51 3.42 2.98
C VAL A 29 -12.57 2.59 2.25
N PRO A 30 -12.88 1.37 2.73
CA PRO A 30 -13.98 0.58 2.19
C PRO A 30 -15.34 1.18 2.59
N LEU A 31 -16.24 1.26 1.61
CA LEU A 31 -17.63 1.68 1.78
C LEU A 31 -18.57 0.49 1.58
N ASP A 32 -19.66 0.44 2.35
CA ASP A 32 -20.77 -0.48 2.09
C ASP A 32 -21.65 0.00 0.91
N LYS A 33 -22.72 -0.75 0.59
CA LYS A 33 -23.65 -0.39 -0.49
C LYS A 33 -24.43 0.90 -0.23
N ALA A 34 -24.55 1.32 1.03
CA ALA A 34 -25.23 2.56 1.42
C ALA A 34 -24.25 3.75 1.49
N GLY A 35 -22.96 3.54 1.23
CA GLY A 35 -21.93 4.57 1.28
C GLY A 35 -21.33 4.80 2.66
N ASN A 36 -21.61 3.93 3.64
CA ASN A 36 -21.04 4.04 4.99
C ASN A 36 -19.64 3.43 5.04
N ILE A 37 -18.75 4.06 5.81
CA ILE A 37 -17.39 3.57 6.04
C ILE A 37 -17.43 2.32 6.93
N THR A 38 -16.99 1.18 6.40
CA THR A 38 -17.00 -0.10 7.15
C THR A 38 -15.73 -0.35 7.95
N ASN A 39 -14.63 0.32 7.59
CA ASN A 39 -13.37 0.27 8.34
C ASN A 39 -12.69 1.66 8.29
N ASN A 40 -12.46 2.24 9.47
CA ASN A 40 -11.88 3.57 9.65
C ASN A 40 -10.39 3.56 10.04
N GLN A 41 -9.70 2.41 10.01
CA GLN A 41 -8.29 2.30 10.41
C GLN A 41 -7.38 3.29 9.67
N ARG A 42 -7.63 3.50 8.38
CA ARG A 42 -6.90 4.46 7.54
C ARG A 42 -7.09 5.92 7.98
N ILE A 43 -8.30 6.27 8.40
CA ILE A 43 -8.61 7.60 8.94
C ILE A 43 -7.88 7.80 10.28
N VAL A 44 -8.03 6.84 11.19
CA VAL A 44 -7.39 6.87 12.51
C VAL A 44 -5.86 6.86 12.40
N GLY A 45 -5.30 6.18 11.39
CA GLY A 45 -3.87 6.09 11.14
C GLY A 45 -3.20 7.46 10.91
N ALA A 46 -3.92 8.45 10.38
CA ALA A 46 -3.39 9.80 10.18
C ALA A 46 -3.45 10.69 11.45
N PHE A 47 -4.18 10.28 12.49
CA PHE A 47 -4.41 11.11 13.67
C PHE A 47 -3.14 11.48 14.43
N PRO A 48 -2.15 10.59 14.60
CA PRO A 48 -0.91 10.95 15.28
C PRO A 48 -0.25 12.18 14.64
N THR A 49 -0.13 12.20 13.31
CA THR A 49 0.51 13.31 12.59
C THR A 49 -0.35 14.58 12.62
N ILE A 50 -1.67 14.47 12.43
CA ILE A 50 -2.60 15.61 12.52
C ILE A 50 -2.53 16.26 13.90
N LYS A 51 -2.62 15.47 14.97
CA LYS A 51 -2.58 15.94 16.35
C LYS A 51 -1.23 16.55 16.70
N LEU A 52 -0.13 15.95 16.23
CA LEU A 52 1.21 16.49 16.44
C LEU A 52 1.39 17.86 15.76
N ALA A 53 0.94 18.01 14.50
CA ALA A 53 1.00 19.29 13.78
C ALA A 53 0.25 20.39 14.55
N LEU A 54 -0.97 20.10 14.99
CA LEU A 54 -1.79 21.03 15.77
C LEU A 54 -1.15 21.34 17.14
N ALA A 55 -0.62 20.33 17.84
CA ALA A 55 0.05 20.51 19.14
C ALA A 55 1.33 21.36 19.02
N LYS A 56 2.05 21.26 17.90
CA LYS A 56 3.20 22.13 17.56
C LYS A 56 2.77 23.56 17.16
N GLY A 57 1.48 23.87 17.17
CA GLY A 57 0.95 25.21 16.91
C GLY A 57 0.79 25.53 15.43
N ALA A 58 0.62 24.53 14.55
CA ALA A 58 0.26 24.77 13.16
C ALA A 58 -0.99 25.65 13.05
N LYS A 59 -0.95 26.62 12.13
CA LYS A 59 -2.10 27.48 11.83
C LYS A 59 -3.25 26.67 11.23
N SER A 60 -2.94 25.73 10.36
CA SER A 60 -3.92 24.77 9.84
C SER A 60 -3.27 23.47 9.40
N VAL A 61 -4.09 22.43 9.28
CA VAL A 61 -3.75 21.16 8.61
C VAL A 61 -4.71 20.99 7.44
N VAL A 62 -4.19 21.08 6.22
CA VAL A 62 -4.92 20.88 4.97
C VAL A 62 -4.64 19.45 4.50
N LEU A 63 -5.66 18.61 4.51
CA LEU A 63 -5.60 17.19 4.20
C LEU A 63 -6.00 16.97 2.74
N MET A 64 -5.14 16.27 2.00
CA MET A 64 -5.45 15.83 0.64
C MET A 64 -5.33 14.30 0.53
N SER A 65 -6.36 13.65 -0.02
CA SER A 65 -6.37 12.19 -0.21
C SER A 65 -6.91 11.79 -1.57
N HIS A 66 -7.11 10.49 -1.77
CA HIS A 66 -7.88 9.96 -2.87
C HIS A 66 -8.80 8.87 -2.35
N MET A 67 -9.87 8.58 -3.10
CA MET A 67 -10.73 7.43 -2.86
C MET A 67 -11.03 6.74 -4.18
N GLY A 68 -11.04 5.41 -4.19
CA GLY A 68 -11.41 4.64 -5.36
C GLY A 68 -10.56 4.90 -6.60
N ARG A 69 -11.20 4.74 -7.77
CA ARG A 69 -10.61 4.91 -9.11
C ARG A 69 -11.59 5.69 -9.99
N PRO A 70 -11.65 7.02 -9.80
CA PRO A 70 -12.53 7.89 -10.57
C PRO A 70 -12.02 8.22 -11.98
N ASP A 71 -10.82 7.76 -12.35
CA ASP A 71 -10.20 7.91 -13.67
C ASP A 71 -10.14 9.36 -14.20
N GLY A 72 -9.87 10.33 -13.32
CA GLY A 72 -9.73 11.74 -13.68
C GLY A 72 -11.07 12.46 -13.88
N LYS A 73 -12.19 11.91 -13.38
CA LYS A 73 -13.51 12.54 -13.49
C LYS A 73 -14.27 12.53 -12.15
N PRO A 74 -14.86 13.66 -11.73
CA PRO A 74 -15.68 13.71 -10.52
C PRO A 74 -16.84 12.72 -10.56
N ASN A 75 -17.04 11.98 -9.45
CA ASN A 75 -18.20 11.13 -9.28
C ASN A 75 -18.62 11.05 -7.81
N LYS A 76 -19.92 10.88 -7.54
CA LYS A 76 -20.45 10.89 -6.17
C LYS A 76 -19.94 9.73 -5.31
N LYS A 77 -19.68 8.57 -5.93
CA LYS A 77 -19.31 7.33 -5.23
C LYS A 77 -17.92 7.42 -4.61
N ASP A 78 -17.00 8.11 -5.29
CA ASP A 78 -15.61 8.26 -4.89
C ASP A 78 -15.34 9.63 -4.21
N SER A 79 -16.37 10.34 -3.74
CA SER A 79 -16.20 11.60 -2.98
C SER A 79 -15.69 11.36 -1.56
N LEU A 80 -14.80 12.24 -1.07
CA LEU A 80 -14.29 12.23 0.29
C LEU A 80 -15.23 12.88 1.32
N ALA A 81 -16.40 13.38 0.93
CA ALA A 81 -17.34 14.00 1.86
C ALA A 81 -17.72 13.09 3.06
N PRO A 82 -18.03 11.78 2.88
CA PRO A 82 -18.29 10.88 4.01
C PRO A 82 -17.07 10.71 4.94
N VAL A 83 -15.87 10.76 4.38
CA VAL A 83 -14.61 10.74 5.15
C VAL A 83 -14.48 12.01 5.98
N GLY A 84 -14.84 13.18 5.44
CA GLY A 84 -14.86 14.45 6.17
C GLY A 84 -15.75 14.41 7.40
N THR A 85 -16.99 13.92 7.25
CA THR A 85 -17.92 13.73 8.37
C THR A 85 -17.33 12.79 9.42
N ARG A 86 -16.81 11.63 9.00
CA ARG A 86 -16.26 10.65 9.93
C ARG A 86 -14.99 11.13 10.63
N LEU A 87 -14.14 11.87 9.92
CA LEU A 87 -12.94 12.50 10.46
C LEU A 87 -13.33 13.52 11.55
N GLN A 88 -14.32 14.37 11.30
CA GLN A 88 -14.82 15.34 12.28
C GLN A 88 -15.32 14.64 13.56
N GLU A 89 -16.15 13.61 13.43
CA GLU A 89 -16.67 12.83 14.56
C GLU A 89 -15.54 12.24 15.41
N LEU A 90 -14.58 11.57 14.76
CA LEU A 90 -13.51 10.84 15.42
C LEU A 90 -12.42 11.76 16.00
N LEU A 91 -12.18 12.90 15.35
CA LEU A 91 -11.21 13.89 15.84
C LEU A 91 -11.79 14.73 16.98
N GLY A 92 -13.12 14.84 17.09
CA GLY A 92 -13.79 15.67 18.08
C GLY A 92 -13.61 17.17 17.83
N LYS A 93 -13.35 17.56 16.57
CA LYS A 93 -13.07 18.95 16.16
C LYS A 93 -13.70 19.23 14.79
N PRO A 94 -14.20 20.45 14.54
CA PRO A 94 -14.71 20.82 13.23
C PRO A 94 -13.69 20.58 12.11
N VAL A 95 -14.17 19.99 11.01
CA VAL A 95 -13.41 19.77 9.78
C VAL A 95 -14.13 20.46 8.64
N THR A 96 -13.46 21.40 8.00
CA THR A 96 -14.00 22.05 6.80
C THR A 96 -13.76 21.15 5.60
N PHE A 97 -14.82 20.71 4.94
CA PHE A 97 -14.72 19.99 3.67
C PHE A 97 -14.84 20.97 2.50
N LEU A 98 -13.91 20.90 1.54
CA LEU A 98 -13.96 21.66 0.30
C LEU A 98 -14.32 20.72 -0.86
N ASN A 99 -15.28 21.13 -1.70
CA ASN A 99 -15.79 20.30 -2.81
C ASN A 99 -14.84 20.20 -4.02
N ASP A 100 -13.62 20.72 -3.89
CA ASP A 100 -12.54 20.62 -4.86
C ASP A 100 -11.19 20.59 -4.11
N CYS A 101 -10.09 20.34 -4.81
CA CYS A 101 -8.74 20.30 -4.25
C CYS A 101 -7.77 21.34 -4.81
N VAL A 102 -8.18 22.11 -5.82
CA VAL A 102 -7.37 23.16 -6.47
C VAL A 102 -8.25 24.33 -6.89
N GLY A 103 -7.64 25.42 -7.37
CA GLY A 103 -8.31 26.59 -7.93
C GLY A 103 -8.63 27.68 -6.89
N ASP A 104 -9.04 28.85 -7.38
CA ASP A 104 -9.11 30.10 -6.61
C ASP A 104 -9.91 30.00 -5.31
N TYR A 105 -11.04 29.27 -5.33
CA TYR A 105 -11.87 29.05 -4.14
C TYR A 105 -11.13 28.25 -3.05
N VAL A 106 -10.44 27.17 -3.45
CA VAL A 106 -9.68 26.31 -2.52
C VAL A 106 -8.45 27.05 -2.00
N GLU A 107 -7.74 27.75 -2.90
CA GLU A 107 -6.59 28.58 -2.56
C GLU A 107 -6.97 29.66 -1.54
N ALA A 108 -8.07 30.38 -1.78
CA ALA A 108 -8.57 31.41 -0.86
C ALA A 108 -8.96 30.83 0.51
N ALA A 109 -9.66 29.69 0.53
CA ALA A 109 -10.04 29.02 1.78
C ALA A 109 -8.84 28.54 2.60
N CYS A 110 -7.73 28.21 1.94
CA CYS A 110 -6.50 27.74 2.59
C CYS A 110 -5.48 28.86 2.84
N ALA A 111 -5.68 30.08 2.35
CA ALA A 111 -4.71 31.18 2.47
C ALA A 111 -4.54 31.65 3.92
N ASP A 112 -5.64 31.89 4.62
CA ASP A 112 -5.64 32.40 5.99
C ASP A 112 -6.79 31.82 6.84
N PRO A 113 -6.81 30.50 7.10
CA PRO A 113 -7.83 29.90 7.94
C PRO A 113 -7.60 30.24 9.42
N ALA A 114 -8.66 30.14 10.22
CA ALA A 114 -8.58 30.29 11.68
C ALA A 114 -7.53 29.34 12.27
N ALA A 115 -6.82 29.78 13.31
CA ALA A 115 -5.77 28.98 13.93
C ALA A 115 -6.27 27.60 14.42
N GLY A 116 -5.48 26.56 14.14
CA GLY A 116 -5.79 25.17 14.41
C GLY A 116 -6.82 24.55 13.47
N SER A 117 -7.22 25.20 12.38
CA SER A 117 -8.21 24.65 11.42
C SER A 117 -7.76 23.32 10.82
N VAL A 118 -8.71 22.42 10.60
CA VAL A 118 -8.51 21.18 9.85
C VAL A 118 -9.40 21.26 8.62
N ILE A 119 -8.80 21.13 7.44
CA ILE A 119 -9.48 21.25 6.15
C ILE A 119 -9.26 19.93 5.41
N LEU A 120 -10.31 19.34 4.85
CA LEU A 120 -10.22 18.19 3.96
C LEU A 120 -10.62 18.62 2.55
N LEU A 121 -9.72 18.42 1.60
CA LEU A 121 -9.98 18.63 0.18
C LEU A 121 -10.76 17.45 -0.41
N GLU A 122 -11.45 17.69 -1.52
CA GLU A 122 -12.05 16.63 -2.31
C GLU A 122 -10.99 15.72 -2.96
N ASN A 123 -11.43 14.57 -3.47
CA ASN A 123 -10.62 13.51 -4.05
C ASN A 123 -9.69 14.01 -5.16
N LEU A 124 -8.37 13.93 -4.94
CA LEU A 124 -7.39 14.38 -5.93
C LEU A 124 -7.52 13.65 -7.28
N ARG A 125 -7.97 12.39 -7.30
CA ARG A 125 -8.11 11.63 -8.55
C ARG A 125 -9.32 12.06 -9.39
N PHE A 126 -10.15 13.00 -8.91
CA PHE A 126 -11.13 13.67 -9.77
C PHE A 126 -10.46 14.55 -10.83
N HIS A 127 -9.20 14.90 -10.64
CA HIS A 127 -8.36 15.60 -11.59
C HIS A 127 -7.43 14.61 -12.29
N LEU A 128 -7.40 14.65 -13.62
CA LEU A 128 -6.61 13.76 -14.46
C LEU A 128 -5.09 13.91 -14.16
N GLU A 129 -4.71 15.12 -13.79
CA GLU A 129 -3.37 15.61 -13.48
C GLU A 129 -2.76 14.95 -12.24
N GLU A 130 -3.58 14.35 -11.35
CA GLU A 130 -3.06 13.61 -10.19
C GLU A 130 -2.31 12.35 -10.62
N GLU A 131 -2.91 11.52 -11.48
CA GLU A 131 -2.30 10.28 -11.97
C GLU A 131 -1.59 10.46 -13.32
N GLY A 132 -1.78 11.61 -13.98
CA GLY A 132 -1.30 11.94 -15.33
C GLY A 132 -2.08 11.23 -16.44
N LYS A 133 -3.01 10.34 -16.09
CA LYS A 133 -3.80 9.53 -17.00
C LYS A 133 -5.13 9.11 -16.39
N GLY A 134 -6.07 8.76 -17.25
CA GLY A 134 -7.42 8.38 -16.88
C GLY A 134 -8.14 7.75 -18.07
N VAL A 135 -9.47 7.78 -18.04
CA VAL A 135 -10.31 7.16 -19.06
C VAL A 135 -11.52 8.04 -19.37
N ASP A 136 -11.72 8.31 -20.65
CA ASP A 136 -12.96 8.83 -21.19
C ASP A 136 -13.99 7.71 -21.30
N HIS A 137 -14.78 7.56 -20.25
CA HIS A 137 -15.88 6.61 -20.19
C HIS A 137 -17.05 7.04 -21.09
N VAL A 138 -17.59 6.08 -21.84
CA VAL A 138 -18.86 6.26 -22.56
C VAL A 138 -20.04 6.21 -21.59
N GLU A 139 -21.18 6.76 -22.00
CA GLU A 139 -22.41 6.72 -21.22
C GLU A 139 -22.79 5.26 -20.89
N GLY A 140 -23.17 5.00 -19.64
CA GLY A 140 -23.51 3.65 -19.17
C GLY A 140 -22.31 2.74 -18.84
N CYS A 141 -21.07 3.23 -18.90
CA CYS A 141 -19.90 2.43 -18.51
C CYS A 141 -19.99 1.95 -17.05
N PRO A 142 -19.75 0.66 -16.76
CA PRO A 142 -19.83 0.12 -15.40
C PRO A 142 -18.59 0.42 -14.53
N PHE A 143 -17.59 1.15 -15.05
CA PHE A 143 -16.31 1.52 -14.43
C PHE A 143 -15.37 0.37 -14.02
N LYS A 144 -15.90 -0.81 -13.65
CA LYS A 144 -15.11 -1.97 -13.17
C LYS A 144 -14.45 -2.76 -14.30
N LYS A 145 -15.05 -2.75 -15.48
CA LYS A 145 -14.54 -3.32 -16.74
C LYS A 145 -15.06 -2.44 -17.86
N CYS A 146 -14.22 -1.51 -18.33
CA CYS A 146 -14.58 -0.68 -19.47
C CYS A 146 -14.99 -1.58 -20.64
N GLY A 147 -16.16 -1.31 -21.23
CA GLY A 147 -16.59 -1.96 -22.46
C GLY A 147 -15.90 -1.36 -23.69
N GLU A 148 -16.26 -1.86 -24.88
CA GLU A 148 -15.84 -1.23 -26.14
C GLU A 148 -16.28 0.25 -26.18
N GLY A 149 -15.35 1.15 -26.49
CA GLY A 149 -15.63 2.59 -26.66
C GLY A 149 -15.04 3.53 -25.60
N CYS A 150 -14.64 3.03 -24.43
CA CYS A 150 -13.90 3.87 -23.46
C CYS A 150 -12.49 4.13 -23.95
N LYS A 151 -12.02 5.38 -23.89
CA LYS A 151 -10.71 5.76 -24.44
C LYS A 151 -9.75 6.19 -23.33
N PRO A 152 -8.50 5.70 -23.30
CA PRO A 152 -7.47 6.25 -22.43
C PRO A 152 -7.28 7.74 -22.71
N THR A 153 -7.10 8.53 -21.65
CA THR A 153 -6.83 9.96 -21.74
C THR A 153 -5.66 10.32 -20.84
N THR A 154 -4.92 11.37 -21.18
CA THR A 154 -3.68 11.77 -20.51
C THR A 154 -3.68 13.28 -20.28
N ALA A 155 -3.25 13.70 -19.09
CA ALA A 155 -3.09 15.11 -18.79
C ALA A 155 -1.94 15.69 -19.63
N SER A 156 -2.06 16.96 -20.03
CA SER A 156 -0.94 17.67 -20.62
C SER A 156 0.09 18.02 -19.54
N ASP A 157 1.36 18.21 -19.92
CA ASP A 157 2.39 18.66 -18.99
C ASP A 157 2.05 20.02 -18.38
N ALA A 158 1.54 20.94 -19.20
CA ALA A 158 1.15 22.29 -18.77
C ALA A 158 -0.01 22.26 -17.75
N ASP A 159 -0.99 21.38 -17.91
CA ASP A 159 -2.09 21.26 -16.96
C ASP A 159 -1.63 20.57 -15.67
N THR A 160 -0.75 19.58 -15.78
CA THR A 160 -0.11 18.93 -14.64
C THR A 160 0.72 19.93 -13.82
N GLU A 161 1.47 20.82 -14.48
CA GLU A 161 2.21 21.91 -13.83
C GLU A 161 1.29 22.88 -13.10
N LYS A 162 0.19 23.33 -13.73
CA LYS A 162 -0.79 24.20 -13.09
C LYS A 162 -1.45 23.55 -11.86
N PHE A 163 -1.82 22.28 -11.98
CA PHE A 163 -2.40 21.51 -10.86
C PHE A 163 -1.44 21.44 -9.67
N ARG A 164 -0.17 21.11 -9.93
CA ARG A 164 0.90 21.08 -8.93
C ARG A 164 1.18 22.44 -8.30
N ALA A 165 1.19 23.51 -9.10
CA ALA A 165 1.35 24.87 -8.63
C ALA A 165 0.20 25.27 -7.69
N SER A 166 -1.04 24.91 -8.03
CA SER A 166 -2.20 25.18 -7.18
C SER A 166 -2.12 24.43 -5.84
N LEU A 167 -1.80 23.12 -5.86
CA LEU A 167 -1.58 22.35 -4.63
C LEU A 167 -0.49 22.97 -3.74
N SER A 168 0.60 23.45 -4.33
CA SER A 168 1.74 24.01 -3.59
C SER A 168 1.38 25.29 -2.83
N LYS A 169 0.37 26.05 -3.26
CA LYS A 169 -0.10 27.26 -2.55
C LYS A 169 -0.90 26.96 -1.27
N LEU A 170 -1.35 25.72 -1.09
CA LEU A 170 -2.27 25.33 -0.01
C LEU A 170 -1.58 25.16 1.35
N GLY A 171 -0.26 25.17 1.39
CA GLY A 171 0.52 25.06 2.62
C GLY A 171 1.84 25.81 2.54
N ASP A 172 2.52 25.88 3.67
CA ASP A 172 3.88 26.40 3.79
C ASP A 172 4.89 25.25 4.01
N VAL A 173 4.39 24.08 4.44
CA VAL A 173 5.15 22.83 4.61
C VAL A 173 4.34 21.67 4.06
N TYR A 174 5.02 20.74 3.38
CA TYR A 174 4.43 19.49 2.91
C TYR A 174 4.79 18.31 3.82
N VAL A 175 3.76 17.56 4.24
CA VAL A 175 3.90 16.34 5.04
C VAL A 175 3.30 15.17 4.28
N ASN A 176 4.10 14.17 3.93
CA ASN A 176 3.57 12.94 3.33
C ASN A 176 3.35 11.88 4.40
N ASP A 177 2.11 11.47 4.61
CA ASP A 177 1.72 10.41 5.55
C ASP A 177 1.00 9.24 4.85
N ALA A 178 1.14 9.15 3.52
CA ALA A 178 0.46 8.17 2.67
C ALA A 178 1.45 7.15 2.06
N PHE A 179 2.02 6.26 2.90
CA PHE A 179 3.00 5.26 2.45
C PHE A 179 2.48 4.39 1.30
N GLY A 180 1.21 3.99 1.36
CA GLY A 180 0.56 3.16 0.35
C GLY A 180 0.58 3.73 -1.07
N THR A 181 0.78 5.05 -1.23
CA THR A 181 0.90 5.72 -2.53
C THR A 181 2.30 6.19 -2.89
N ALA A 182 3.28 6.08 -1.98
CA ALA A 182 4.63 6.62 -2.17
C ALA A 182 5.41 5.99 -3.33
N HIS A 183 5.00 4.81 -3.81
CA HIS A 183 5.57 4.13 -4.98
C HIS A 183 5.11 4.72 -6.33
N ARG A 184 4.28 5.77 -6.32
CA ARG A 184 3.68 6.38 -7.52
C ARG A 184 4.27 7.76 -7.76
N GLY A 185 4.58 8.07 -9.03
CA GLY A 185 4.99 9.41 -9.47
C GLY A 185 3.82 10.39 -9.66
N HIS A 186 2.79 10.31 -8.81
CA HIS A 186 1.59 11.15 -8.91
C HIS A 186 1.88 12.59 -8.47
N SER A 187 1.10 13.56 -8.93
CA SER A 187 1.32 14.98 -8.65
C SER A 187 1.37 15.30 -7.17
N SER A 188 0.49 14.73 -6.36
CA SER A 188 0.53 14.92 -4.91
C SER A 188 1.70 14.24 -4.20
N MET A 189 2.39 13.28 -4.85
CA MET A 189 3.56 12.61 -4.26
C MET A 189 4.86 13.36 -4.55
N VAL A 190 5.01 13.88 -5.77
CA VAL A 190 6.29 14.41 -6.28
C VAL A 190 6.22 15.85 -6.76
N GLY A 191 5.03 16.44 -6.84
CA GLY A 191 4.79 17.73 -7.50
C GLY A 191 4.50 18.90 -6.58
N VAL A 192 4.41 18.69 -5.26
CA VAL A 192 4.28 19.80 -4.31
C VAL A 192 5.64 20.50 -4.17
N ASP A 193 5.71 21.74 -4.64
CA ASP A 193 6.93 22.54 -4.65
C ASP A 193 7.00 23.48 -3.44
N LEU A 194 7.27 22.86 -2.28
CA LEU A 194 7.59 23.55 -1.04
C LEU A 194 9.02 23.21 -0.62
N GLU A 195 9.68 24.12 0.09
CA GLU A 195 11.05 23.95 0.56
C GLU A 195 11.14 22.81 1.58
N GLU A 196 10.29 22.84 2.61
CA GLU A 196 10.21 21.78 3.62
C GLU A 196 9.19 20.71 3.22
N LYS A 197 9.72 19.52 2.92
CA LYS A 197 8.98 18.29 2.55
C LYS A 197 9.43 17.18 3.47
N VAL A 198 8.55 16.71 4.34
CA VAL A 198 8.89 15.75 5.40
C VAL A 198 7.93 14.56 5.43
N ALA A 199 8.37 13.47 6.06
CA ALA A 199 7.51 12.34 6.37
C ALA A 199 6.57 12.69 7.54
N GLY A 200 5.32 12.26 7.46
CA GLY A 200 4.46 12.12 8.63
C GLY A 200 4.86 10.88 9.45
N LEU A 201 4.24 10.72 10.62
CA LEU A 201 4.61 9.67 11.57
C LEU A 201 4.35 8.25 11.05
N LEU A 202 3.36 8.06 10.16
CA LEU A 202 3.09 6.75 9.55
C LEU A 202 4.22 6.40 8.59
N ILE A 203 4.58 7.31 7.67
CA ILE A 203 5.70 7.07 6.75
C ILE A 203 7.02 6.92 7.52
N GLU A 204 7.26 7.74 8.55
CA GLU A 204 8.45 7.62 9.40
C GLU A 204 8.57 6.22 10.01
N LYS A 205 7.47 5.69 10.57
CA LYS A 205 7.44 4.34 11.13
C LYS A 205 7.76 3.27 10.08
N GLU A 206 7.15 3.36 8.90
CA GLU A 206 7.41 2.43 7.79
C GLU A 206 8.89 2.51 7.35
N LEU A 207 9.42 3.71 7.12
CA LEU A 207 10.82 3.92 6.73
C LEU A 207 11.79 3.40 7.78
N SER A 208 11.50 3.59 9.06
CA SER A 208 12.30 3.08 10.18
C SER A 208 12.33 1.55 10.18
N ALA A 209 11.17 0.91 10.08
CA ALA A 209 11.06 -0.55 10.01
C ALA A 209 11.81 -1.14 8.79
N PHE A 210 11.62 -0.55 7.60
CA PHE A 210 12.34 -0.98 6.40
C PHE A 210 13.84 -0.70 6.47
N SER A 211 14.26 0.41 7.07
CA SER A 211 15.68 0.78 7.20
C SER A 211 16.45 -0.24 8.04
N GLN A 212 15.84 -0.73 9.12
CA GLN A 212 16.43 -1.78 9.96
C GLN A 212 16.74 -3.03 9.15
N ILE A 213 15.85 -3.42 8.22
CA ILE A 213 16.02 -4.61 7.39
C ILE A 213 17.01 -4.36 6.24
N LEU A 214 16.99 -3.16 5.64
CA LEU A 214 17.72 -2.87 4.41
C LEU A 214 19.15 -2.37 4.60
N SER A 215 19.44 -1.62 5.67
CA SER A 215 20.72 -0.92 5.83
C SER A 215 21.73 -1.71 6.67
N ALA A 216 21.27 -2.33 7.75
CA ALA A 216 22.10 -3.12 8.67
C ALA A 216 21.22 -4.05 9.52
N PRO A 217 20.68 -5.13 8.93
CA PRO A 217 19.80 -6.02 9.68
C PRO A 217 20.56 -6.70 10.82
N VAL A 218 19.89 -6.80 11.98
CA VAL A 218 20.32 -7.71 13.04
C VAL A 218 20.20 -9.13 12.49
N ARG A 219 21.31 -9.87 12.49
CA ARG A 219 21.36 -11.25 11.98
C ARG A 219 21.13 -12.26 13.12
N PRO A 220 20.48 -13.41 12.84
CA PRO A 220 20.02 -13.86 11.54
C PRO A 220 18.77 -13.10 11.03
N LEU A 221 18.82 -12.63 9.79
CA LEU A 221 17.68 -12.07 9.07
C LEU A 221 16.96 -13.20 8.34
N VAL A 222 15.75 -13.52 8.79
CA VAL A 222 14.90 -14.55 8.18
C VAL A 222 13.69 -13.91 7.53
N ALA A 223 13.38 -14.30 6.29
CA ALA A 223 12.18 -13.88 5.58
C ALA A 223 11.18 -15.04 5.46
N ILE A 224 9.90 -14.78 5.73
CA ILE A 224 8.83 -15.76 5.55
C ILE A 224 8.01 -15.35 4.34
N VAL A 225 7.98 -16.19 3.31
CA VAL A 225 7.31 -15.93 2.04
C VAL A 225 6.27 -17.02 1.78
N GLY A 226 5.00 -16.63 1.88
CA GLY A 226 3.87 -17.48 1.54
C GLY A 226 3.04 -16.95 0.36
N GLY A 227 2.12 -17.78 -0.11
CA GLY A 227 1.13 -17.44 -1.14
C GLY A 227 0.87 -18.60 -2.10
N ALA A 228 0.04 -18.35 -3.11
CA ALA A 228 -0.41 -19.38 -4.05
C ALA A 228 0.55 -19.63 -5.22
N LYS A 229 1.19 -18.58 -5.74
CA LYS A 229 1.99 -18.63 -6.99
C LYS A 229 3.39 -18.07 -6.79
N ILE A 230 4.36 -18.70 -7.44
CA ILE A 230 5.77 -18.29 -7.42
C ILE A 230 5.98 -17.16 -8.42
N SER A 231 5.37 -17.27 -9.60
CA SER A 231 5.52 -16.34 -10.73
C SER A 231 5.28 -14.88 -10.34
N ASP A 232 4.36 -14.60 -9.43
CA ASP A 232 4.07 -13.25 -8.93
C ASP A 232 5.12 -12.72 -7.93
N LYS A 233 5.98 -13.59 -7.38
CA LYS A 233 6.89 -13.30 -6.26
C LYS A 233 8.37 -13.48 -6.60
N ILE A 234 8.73 -13.84 -7.83
CA ILE A 234 10.12 -14.08 -8.24
C ILE A 234 11.03 -12.90 -7.88
N LYS A 235 10.63 -11.68 -8.24
CA LYS A 235 11.41 -10.47 -7.97
C LYS A 235 11.63 -10.25 -6.46
N LEU A 236 10.60 -10.53 -5.66
CA LEU A 236 10.66 -10.41 -4.20
C LEU A 236 11.63 -11.44 -3.61
N ILE A 237 11.47 -12.72 -3.95
CA ILE A 237 12.34 -13.81 -3.46
C ILE A 237 13.80 -13.53 -3.83
N ASN A 238 14.06 -13.17 -5.08
CA ASN A 238 15.41 -12.88 -5.54
C ASN A 238 16.06 -11.73 -4.76
N ASN A 239 15.34 -10.66 -4.46
CA ASN A 239 15.85 -9.53 -3.68
C ASN A 239 16.06 -9.87 -2.20
N ILE A 240 15.22 -10.76 -1.64
CA ILE A 240 15.35 -11.24 -0.27
C ILE A 240 16.61 -12.12 -0.12
N ILE A 241 16.83 -13.07 -1.04
CA ILE A 241 18.00 -13.97 -1.04
C ILE A 241 19.32 -13.20 -1.03
N ASP A 242 19.38 -12.01 -1.64
CA ASP A 242 20.59 -11.19 -1.66
C ASP A 242 20.93 -10.58 -0.29
N LYS A 243 20.04 -10.65 0.71
CA LYS A 243 20.15 -9.94 1.99
C LYS A 243 19.97 -10.84 3.21
N ALA A 244 19.04 -11.80 3.15
CA ALA A 244 18.63 -12.65 4.26
C ALA A 244 19.62 -13.80 4.50
N ASP A 245 19.74 -14.22 5.76
CA ASP A 245 20.45 -15.45 6.15
C ASP A 245 19.60 -16.69 5.87
N GLY A 246 18.27 -16.55 5.93
CA GLY A 246 17.34 -17.63 5.62
C GLY A 246 16.02 -17.14 5.05
N ILE A 247 15.35 -18.02 4.32
CA ILE A 247 14.02 -17.82 3.76
C ILE A 247 13.16 -19.07 3.98
N ILE A 248 12.01 -18.87 4.60
CA ILE A 248 10.96 -19.90 4.72
C ILE A 248 9.99 -19.71 3.56
N ILE A 249 9.81 -20.74 2.74
CA ILE A 249 8.85 -20.74 1.63
C ILE A 249 7.69 -21.67 1.97
N CYS A 250 6.51 -21.11 2.21
CA CYS A 250 5.33 -21.85 2.67
C CYS A 250 4.07 -21.57 1.82
N GLY A 251 2.95 -22.20 2.19
CA GLY A 251 1.69 -22.13 1.45
C GLY A 251 1.75 -22.83 0.08
N GLY A 252 0.77 -22.53 -0.79
CA GLY A 252 0.61 -23.21 -2.09
C GLY A 252 1.83 -23.18 -3.00
N MET A 253 2.65 -22.13 -2.91
CA MET A 253 3.86 -22.02 -3.71
C MET A 253 4.96 -23.02 -3.32
N ALA A 254 4.98 -23.51 -2.07
CA ALA A 254 5.97 -24.50 -1.63
C ALA A 254 5.85 -25.82 -2.39
N TYR A 255 4.64 -26.25 -2.75
CA TYR A 255 4.41 -27.50 -3.48
C TYR A 255 5.13 -27.54 -4.84
N THR A 256 5.26 -26.39 -5.52
CA THR A 256 5.98 -26.35 -6.80
C THR A 256 7.48 -26.55 -6.61
N PHE A 257 8.10 -26.02 -5.54
CA PHE A 257 9.50 -26.31 -5.19
C PHE A 257 9.67 -27.78 -4.82
N LEU A 258 8.82 -28.29 -3.93
CA LEU A 258 8.89 -29.67 -3.42
C LEU A 258 8.72 -30.71 -4.53
N LYS A 259 7.81 -30.47 -5.47
CA LYS A 259 7.61 -31.35 -6.63
C LYS A 259 8.82 -31.36 -7.57
N VAL A 260 9.31 -30.18 -7.95
CA VAL A 260 10.33 -30.06 -9.02
C VAL A 260 11.72 -30.38 -8.50
N CYS A 261 12.10 -29.87 -7.33
CA CYS A 261 13.46 -29.99 -6.81
C CYS A 261 13.66 -31.19 -5.90
N PHE A 262 12.59 -31.71 -5.29
CA PHE A 262 12.67 -32.80 -4.31
C PHE A 262 11.83 -34.04 -4.69
N GLY A 263 11.15 -34.02 -5.84
CA GLY A 263 10.38 -35.17 -6.35
C GLY A 263 9.16 -35.55 -5.52
N MET A 264 8.67 -34.65 -4.64
CA MET A 264 7.55 -34.93 -3.74
C MET A 264 6.23 -35.07 -4.50
N GLU A 265 5.40 -36.05 -4.13
CA GLU A 265 4.01 -36.10 -4.60
C GLU A 265 3.19 -34.96 -3.96
N ILE A 266 2.34 -34.31 -4.75
CA ILE A 266 1.56 -33.15 -4.29
C ILE A 266 0.04 -33.34 -4.46
N GLY A 267 -0.41 -34.51 -4.93
CA GLY A 267 -1.81 -34.76 -5.26
C GLY A 267 -2.40 -33.68 -6.18
N LYS A 268 -3.47 -33.04 -5.73
CA LYS A 268 -4.18 -31.94 -6.41
C LYS A 268 -3.68 -30.55 -6.03
N SER A 269 -2.65 -30.46 -5.18
CA SER A 269 -2.17 -29.18 -4.65
C SER A 269 -1.69 -28.24 -5.74
N LEU A 270 -1.70 -26.94 -5.42
CA LEU A 270 -1.36 -25.88 -6.37
C LEU A 270 0.01 -26.10 -7.01
N PHE A 271 0.03 -26.10 -8.35
CA PHE A 271 1.25 -26.20 -9.13
C PHE A 271 1.35 -25.02 -10.12
N ASP A 272 2.36 -24.18 -9.94
CA ASP A 272 2.63 -23.05 -10.84
C ASP A 272 3.59 -23.49 -11.95
N ALA A 273 3.03 -23.91 -13.10
CA ALA A 273 3.84 -24.39 -14.23
C ALA A 273 4.86 -23.36 -14.73
N LYS A 274 4.54 -22.06 -14.70
CA LYS A 274 5.49 -20.99 -15.07
C LYS A 274 6.57 -20.81 -14.00
N GLY A 275 6.19 -20.96 -12.73
CA GLY A 275 7.14 -20.93 -11.61
C GLY A 275 8.09 -22.12 -11.60
N ALA A 276 7.64 -23.29 -12.03
CA ALA A 276 8.41 -24.54 -12.05
C ALA A 276 9.70 -24.46 -12.88
N GLU A 277 9.72 -23.65 -13.93
CA GLU A 277 10.93 -23.44 -14.76
C GLU A 277 12.04 -22.67 -14.00
N LEU A 278 11.71 -22.03 -12.88
CA LEU A 278 12.57 -21.07 -12.20
C LEU A 278 13.01 -21.53 -10.80
N VAL A 279 12.31 -22.49 -10.20
CA VAL A 279 12.56 -22.89 -8.79
C VAL A 279 13.97 -23.41 -8.56
N GLN A 280 14.55 -24.14 -9.52
CA GLN A 280 15.92 -24.63 -9.40
C GLN A 280 16.92 -23.47 -9.35
N GLY A 281 16.78 -22.50 -10.25
CA GLY A 281 17.65 -21.32 -10.26
C GLY A 281 17.53 -20.46 -9.00
N ILE A 282 16.36 -20.44 -8.35
CA ILE A 282 16.16 -19.78 -7.06
C ILE A 282 16.95 -20.49 -5.96
N LEU A 283 16.89 -21.82 -5.87
CA LEU A 283 17.65 -22.60 -4.90
C LEU A 283 19.15 -22.49 -5.12
N ASP A 284 19.59 -22.52 -6.39
CA ASP A 284 21.00 -22.35 -6.75
C ASP A 284 21.51 -20.97 -6.33
N LYS A 285 20.72 -19.91 -6.58
CA LYS A 285 21.04 -18.55 -6.11
C LYS A 285 21.13 -18.49 -4.59
N ALA A 286 20.16 -19.06 -3.88
CA ALA A 286 20.14 -19.07 -2.41
C ALA A 286 21.39 -19.74 -1.84
N LYS A 287 21.75 -20.92 -2.36
CA LYS A 287 22.98 -21.63 -2.01
C LYS A 287 24.22 -20.79 -2.29
N ALA A 288 24.31 -20.16 -3.46
CA ALA A 288 25.45 -19.31 -3.83
C ALA A 288 25.58 -18.06 -2.93
N LYS A 289 24.48 -17.58 -2.36
CA LYS A 289 24.44 -16.44 -1.43
C LYS A 289 24.54 -16.83 0.04
N GLY A 290 24.60 -18.12 0.35
CA GLY A 290 24.58 -18.61 1.74
C GLY A 290 23.26 -18.35 2.45
N CYS A 291 22.16 -18.21 1.70
CA CYS A 291 20.81 -18.05 2.25
C CYS A 291 20.17 -19.44 2.37
N GLU A 292 19.84 -19.85 3.60
CA GLU A 292 19.17 -21.13 3.86
C GLU A 292 17.71 -21.07 3.37
N VAL A 293 17.28 -22.09 2.63
CA VAL A 293 15.87 -22.20 2.18
C VAL A 293 15.20 -23.33 2.95
N THR A 294 14.14 -23.00 3.69
CA THR A 294 13.36 -23.96 4.48
C THR A 294 11.94 -24.07 3.94
N PHE A 295 11.42 -25.29 3.90
CA PHE A 295 10.05 -25.62 3.48
C PHE A 295 9.31 -26.31 4.62
N PRO A 296 7.96 -26.31 4.60
CA PRO A 296 7.17 -27.20 5.45
C PRO A 296 7.57 -28.67 5.23
N THR A 297 7.43 -29.48 6.28
CA THR A 297 7.75 -30.92 6.29
C THR A 297 6.51 -31.80 6.49
N ASP A 298 5.37 -31.19 6.79
CA ASP A 298 4.07 -31.83 6.91
C ASP A 298 2.94 -30.85 6.53
N TRP A 299 1.79 -31.41 6.15
CA TRP A 299 0.66 -30.66 5.62
C TRP A 299 -0.67 -31.19 6.15
N LEU A 300 -1.57 -30.26 6.46
CA LEU A 300 -2.98 -30.55 6.65
C LEU A 300 -3.66 -30.61 5.28
N CYS A 301 -4.16 -31.79 4.91
CA CYS A 301 -4.75 -32.05 3.61
C CYS A 301 -6.24 -32.34 3.71
N GLY A 302 -6.98 -31.94 2.68
CA GLY A 302 -8.38 -32.28 2.45
C GLY A 302 -8.58 -32.86 1.04
N LYS A 303 -9.79 -33.31 0.71
CA LYS A 303 -10.12 -33.80 -0.65
C LYS A 303 -10.76 -32.72 -1.54
N GLU A 304 -11.30 -31.68 -0.92
CA GLU A 304 -12.01 -30.58 -1.56
C GLU A 304 -11.50 -29.23 -1.03
N PHE A 305 -11.71 -28.14 -1.75
CA PHE A 305 -11.36 -26.80 -1.28
C PHE A 305 -12.54 -26.17 -0.52
N LYS A 306 -12.84 -26.69 0.68
CA LYS A 306 -13.91 -26.20 1.57
C LYS A 306 -13.51 -26.26 3.04
N ASN A 307 -14.13 -25.42 3.87
CA ASN A 307 -13.81 -25.36 5.30
C ASN A 307 -14.25 -26.64 6.05
N ASP A 308 -15.45 -27.11 5.77
CA ASP A 308 -16.05 -28.25 6.48
C ASP A 308 -15.83 -29.53 5.69
N GLN A 309 -14.79 -30.28 6.07
CA GLN A 309 -14.44 -31.57 5.47
C GLN A 309 -13.59 -32.42 6.41
N GLU A 310 -13.45 -33.70 6.09
CA GLU A 310 -12.44 -34.55 6.70
C GLU A 310 -11.05 -34.10 6.28
N THR A 311 -10.13 -34.01 7.24
CA THR A 311 -8.73 -33.65 7.02
C THR A 311 -7.79 -34.72 7.55
N LYS A 312 -6.60 -34.80 6.97
CA LYS A 312 -5.55 -35.71 7.38
C LYS A 312 -4.18 -35.04 7.24
N ILE A 313 -3.25 -35.37 8.13
CA ILE A 313 -1.85 -34.95 8.02
C ILE A 313 -1.09 -35.92 7.12
N PHE A 314 -0.29 -35.36 6.21
CA PHE A 314 0.71 -36.09 5.43
C PHE A 314 2.07 -35.43 5.58
N THR A 315 3.13 -36.24 5.56
CA THR A 315 4.50 -35.76 5.78
C THR A 315 5.39 -35.92 4.55
N GLN A 316 6.47 -35.16 4.49
CA GLN A 316 7.48 -35.29 3.44
C GLN A 316 8.17 -36.66 3.50
N GLU A 317 8.38 -37.19 4.71
CA GLU A 317 9.02 -38.49 4.96
C GLU A 317 8.19 -39.66 4.41
N GLU A 318 6.86 -39.52 4.35
CA GLU A 318 5.92 -40.52 3.80
C GLU A 318 5.75 -40.43 2.27
N GLY A 319 6.51 -39.56 1.59
CA GLY A 319 6.42 -39.37 0.14
C GLY A 319 5.57 -38.17 -0.30
N GLY A 320 4.99 -37.42 0.66
CA GLY A 320 4.20 -36.22 0.40
C GLY A 320 2.69 -36.48 0.36
N ILE A 321 2.00 -35.77 -0.54
CA ILE A 321 0.54 -35.74 -0.61
C ILE A 321 0.05 -36.68 -1.72
N PRO A 322 -0.73 -37.72 -1.40
CA PRO A 322 -1.17 -38.71 -2.38
C PRO A 322 -2.23 -38.17 -3.34
N GLU A 323 -2.43 -38.89 -4.45
CA GLU A 323 -3.48 -38.57 -5.43
C GLU A 323 -4.86 -38.42 -4.77
N GLY A 324 -5.63 -37.44 -5.23
CA GLY A 324 -6.98 -37.17 -4.71
C GLY A 324 -7.02 -36.17 -3.55
N TRP A 325 -5.91 -35.99 -2.83
CA TRP A 325 -5.76 -35.04 -1.73
C TRP A 325 -5.13 -33.72 -2.17
N ASP A 326 -5.43 -32.65 -1.44
CA ASP A 326 -4.97 -31.28 -1.65
C ASP A 326 -4.41 -30.76 -0.32
N GLY A 327 -3.20 -30.19 -0.34
CA GLY A 327 -2.57 -29.58 0.82
C GLY A 327 -3.08 -28.16 1.05
N LEU A 328 -3.77 -27.96 2.17
CA LEU A 328 -4.51 -26.73 2.45
C LEU A 328 -3.78 -25.82 3.45
N ASP A 329 -3.00 -26.40 4.35
CA ASP A 329 -2.19 -25.67 5.33
C ASP A 329 -0.95 -26.47 5.75
N CYS A 330 -0.04 -25.82 6.47
CA CYS A 330 1.09 -26.49 7.13
C CYS A 330 0.56 -27.42 8.23
N GLY A 331 1.21 -28.58 8.38
CA GLY A 331 0.94 -29.49 9.49
C GLY A 331 1.59 -29.02 10.80
N PRO A 332 1.29 -29.69 11.92
CA PRO A 332 1.75 -29.30 13.26
C PRO A 332 3.27 -29.38 13.47
N LYS A 333 4.02 -30.16 12.68
CA LYS A 333 5.49 -30.19 12.77
C LYS A 333 6.13 -28.96 12.14
N SER A 334 5.47 -28.37 11.14
CA SER A 334 5.94 -27.20 10.40
C SER A 334 5.52 -25.87 11.02
N ALA A 335 4.41 -25.84 11.77
CA ALA A 335 3.87 -24.65 12.43
C ALA A 335 4.64 -24.26 13.70
#